data_AF-A0A2N5KKS2-F1
#
_entry.id   AF-A0A2N5KKS2-F1
#
_cell.length_a   1.000
_cell.length_b   1.000
_cell.length_c   1.000
_cell.angle_alpha   90.00
_cell.angle_beta   90.00
_cell.angle_gamma   90.00
#
_symmetry.space_group_name_H-M   'P 1'
#
loop_
_entity.id
_entity.type
_entity.pdbx_description
1 polymer ?
#
loop_
_entity_poly.entity_id
_entity_poly.type
_entity_poly.pdbx_seq_one_letter_code
_entity_poly.pdbx_strand_id
1 'polypeptide(L)'
;MMDSTDRVVTRVFWVAAPLLAVLLALYASNRGVLFGVLGEEPFFWLTAILLVVVLFCSGFVTWHEFRRNPLEESERGEWTGRQLFYTIVFVLAFMVAFLYLPTVYFGFG
;
A
#
# COMPACT_ATOMS: atom_id res chain seq x y z
N MET A 1 2.65 24.48 -0.31
CA MET A 1 1.23 24.33 -0.69
C MET A 1 1.04 22.91 -1.21
N MET A 2 0.11 22.12 -0.68
CA MET A 2 -0.06 20.72 -1.09
C MET A 2 -0.88 20.65 -2.39
N ASP A 3 -0.25 20.18 -3.46
CA ASP A 3 -0.86 20.07 -4.77
C ASP A 3 -2.12 19.18 -4.71
N SER A 4 -3.08 19.45 -5.59
CA SER A 4 -4.35 18.70 -5.65
C SER A 4 -4.11 17.19 -5.80
N THR A 5 -3.05 16.81 -6.52
CA THR A 5 -2.62 15.42 -6.73
C THR A 5 -2.22 14.74 -5.42
N ASP A 6 -1.38 15.35 -4.59
CA ASP A 6 -0.96 14.76 -3.31
C ASP A 6 -2.16 14.48 -2.39
N ARG A 7 -3.13 15.39 -2.40
CA ARG A 7 -4.38 15.24 -1.63
C ARG A 7 -5.19 14.05 -2.11
N VAL A 8 -5.32 13.88 -3.42
CA VAL A 8 -6.04 12.73 -4.00
C VAL A 8 -5.31 11.42 -3.69
N VAL A 9 -4.00 11.35 -3.93
CA VAL A 9 -3.19 10.14 -3.68
C VAL A 9 -3.24 9.76 -2.19
N THR A 10 -3.11 10.74 -1.30
CA THR A 10 -3.20 10.49 0.15
C THR A 10 -4.58 9.96 0.54
N ARG A 11 -5.67 10.48 -0.03
CA ARG A 11 -7.03 9.96 0.23
C ARG A 11 -7.20 8.54 -0.28
N VAL A 12 -6.75 8.26 -1.51
CA VAL A 12 -6.81 6.92 -2.09
C VAL A 12 -6.04 5.93 -1.22
N PHE A 13 -4.84 6.30 -0.76
CA PHE A 13 -4.07 5.50 0.20
C PHE A 13 -4.88 5.19 1.47
N TRP A 14 -5.48 6.21 2.09
CA TRP A 14 -6.24 6.04 3.34
C TRP A 14 -7.55 5.27 3.19
N VAL A 15 -8.04 5.06 1.96
CA VAL A 15 -9.17 4.15 1.69
C VAL A 15 -8.67 2.74 1.37
N ALA A 16 -7.64 2.62 0.52
CA ALA A 16 -7.12 1.33 0.06
C ALA A 16 -6.41 0.55 1.17
N ALA A 17 -5.60 1.21 2.00
CA ALA A 17 -4.85 0.56 3.08
C ALA A 17 -5.75 -0.14 4.13
N PRO A 18 -6.78 0.51 4.70
CA PRO A 18 -7.68 -0.19 5.63
C PRO A 18 -8.51 -1.26 4.94
N LEU A 19 -8.92 -1.07 3.68
CA LEU A 19 -9.64 -2.10 2.93
C LEU A 19 -8.78 -3.37 2.77
N LEU A 20 -7.51 -3.19 2.38
CA LEU A 20 -6.54 -4.26 2.29
C LEU A 20 -6.33 -4.94 3.65
N ALA A 21 -6.18 -4.17 4.73
CA ALA A 21 -6.01 -4.71 6.08
C ALA A 21 -7.23 -5.53 6.52
N VAL A 22 -8.45 -5.06 6.25
CA VAL A 22 -9.69 -5.79 6.55
C VAL A 22 -9.77 -7.08 5.75
N LEU A 23 -9.46 -7.06 4.45
CA LEU A 23 -9.44 -8.25 3.61
C LEU A 23 -8.45 -9.30 4.12
N LEU A 24 -7.23 -8.88 4.48
CA LEU A 24 -6.22 -9.77 5.04
C LEU A 24 -6.64 -10.31 6.42
N ALA A 25 -7.26 -9.48 7.26
CA ALA A 25 -7.77 -9.90 8.57
C ALA A 25 -8.90 -10.93 8.42
N LEU A 26 -9.87 -10.69 7.52
CA LEU A 26 -10.94 -11.65 7.23
C LEU A 26 -10.39 -12.97 6.68
N TYR A 27 -9.39 -12.90 5.80
CA TYR A 27 -8.69 -14.07 5.29
C TYR A 27 -7.97 -14.83 6.41
N ALA A 28 -7.33 -14.14 7.35
CA ALA A 28 -6.68 -14.77 8.50
C ALA A 28 -7.69 -15.43 9.45
N SER A 29 -8.85 -14.78 9.67
CA SER A 29 -9.87 -15.26 10.62
C SER A 29 -10.73 -16.40 10.07
N ASN A 30 -11.22 -16.31 8.83
CA ASN A 30 -12.18 -17.27 8.30
C ASN A 30 -12.13 -17.39 6.76
N ARG A 31 -11.13 -18.12 6.27
CA ARG A 31 -10.91 -18.37 4.84
C ARG A 31 -12.13 -18.97 4.13
N GLY A 32 -12.80 -19.93 4.77
CA GLY A 32 -13.92 -20.66 4.17
C GLY A 32 -15.12 -19.77 3.87
N VAL A 33 -15.48 -18.88 4.80
CA VAL A 33 -16.58 -17.92 4.59
C VAL A 33 -16.22 -16.88 3.52
N LEU A 34 -14.98 -16.38 3.54
CA LEU A 34 -14.53 -15.37 2.59
C LEU A 34 -14.55 -15.91 1.15
N PHE A 35 -14.00 -17.11 0.94
CA PHE A 35 -14.01 -17.77 -0.37
C PHE A 35 -15.41 -18.22 -0.79
N GLY A 36 -16.28 -18.61 0.16
CA GLY A 36 -17.68 -18.91 -0.14
C GLY A 36 -18.49 -17.69 -0.64
N VAL A 37 -18.10 -16.47 -0.25
CA VAL A 37 -18.81 -15.24 -0.64
C VAL A 37 -18.21 -14.60 -1.90
N LEU A 38 -16.88 -14.48 -1.97
CA LEU A 38 -16.16 -13.75 -3.02
C LEU A 38 -15.61 -14.67 -4.11
N GLY A 39 -15.50 -15.97 -3.87
CA GLY A 39 -14.67 -16.87 -4.67
C GLY A 39 -13.18 -16.70 -4.36
N GLU A 40 -12.38 -17.72 -4.67
CA GLU A 40 -10.94 -17.70 -4.46
C GLU A 40 -10.26 -16.71 -5.44
N GLU A 41 -10.44 -16.92 -6.73
CA GLU A 41 -9.82 -16.11 -7.80
C GLU A 41 -10.10 -14.59 -7.65
N PRO A 42 -11.36 -14.12 -7.46
CA PRO A 42 -11.64 -12.69 -7.34
C PRO A 42 -10.99 -12.08 -6.09
N PHE A 43 -10.92 -12.83 -4.99
CA PHE A 43 -10.25 -12.39 -3.78
C PHE A 43 -8.74 -12.15 -4.00
N PHE A 44 -8.06 -13.06 -4.71
CA PHE A 44 -6.64 -12.92 -5.01
C PHE A 44 -6.35 -11.70 -5.89
N TRP A 45 -7.15 -11.50 -6.95
CA TRP A 45 -7.01 -10.33 -7.82
C TRP A 45 -7.33 -9.01 -7.12
N LEU A 46 -8.40 -8.95 -6.31
CA LEU A 46 -8.74 -7.76 -5.54
C LEU A 46 -7.62 -7.38 -4.56
N THR A 47 -7.08 -8.37 -3.85
CA THR A 47 -5.95 -8.17 -2.95
C THR A 47 -4.71 -7.68 -3.70
N ALA A 48 -4.42 -8.25 -4.88
CA ALA A 48 -3.31 -7.82 -5.73
C ALA A 48 -3.46 -6.35 -6.17
N ILE A 49 -4.65 -5.96 -6.65
CA ILE A 49 -4.94 -4.59 -7.08
C ILE A 49 -4.78 -3.62 -5.91
N LEU A 50 -5.36 -3.92 -4.75
CA LEU A 50 -5.26 -3.05 -3.58
C LEU A 50 -3.82 -2.90 -3.10
N LEU A 51 -3.06 -3.99 -3.11
CA LEU A 51 -1.64 -3.98 -2.75
C LEU A 51 -0.83 -3.08 -3.69
N VAL A 52 -1.08 -3.16 -5.00
CA VAL A 52 -0.46 -2.29 -6.00
C VAL A 52 -0.83 -0.83 -5.75
N VAL A 53 -2.11 -0.53 -5.49
CA VAL A 53 -2.56 0.84 -5.18
C VAL A 53 -1.85 1.38 -3.94
N VAL A 54 -1.77 0.61 -2.86
CA VAL A 54 -1.09 1.01 -1.62
C VAL A 54 0.41 1.23 -1.87
N LEU A 55 1.06 0.35 -2.62
CA LEU A 55 2.47 0.47 -3.00
C LEU A 55 2.73 1.78 -3.76
N PHE A 56 2.00 2.05 -4.82
CA PHE A 56 2.21 3.25 -5.62
C PHE A 56 1.85 4.53 -4.86
N CYS A 57 0.76 4.53 -4.09
CA CYS A 57 0.38 5.73 -3.34
C CYS A 57 1.38 6.05 -2.23
N SER A 58 1.84 5.04 -1.48
CA SER A 58 2.85 5.24 -0.44
C SER A 58 4.19 5.67 -1.04
N GLY A 59 4.65 5.05 -2.12
CA GLY A 59 5.88 5.45 -2.82
C GLY A 59 5.83 6.87 -3.36
N PHE A 60 4.69 7.26 -3.97
CA PHE A 60 4.48 8.62 -4.45
C PHE A 60 4.53 9.66 -3.33
N VAL A 61 3.81 9.41 -2.22
CA VAL A 61 3.80 10.32 -1.06
C VAL A 61 5.20 10.41 -0.45
N THR A 62 5.89 9.28 -0.29
CA THR A 62 7.28 9.24 0.20
C THR A 62 8.21 10.08 -0.66
N TRP A 63 8.24 9.84 -1.97
CA TRP A 63 9.06 10.60 -2.92
C TRP A 63 8.81 12.10 -2.81
N HIS A 64 7.54 12.45 -2.77
CA HIS A 64 7.11 13.83 -2.71
C HIS A 64 7.47 14.50 -1.35
N GLU A 65 7.36 13.78 -0.23
CA GLU A 65 7.80 14.24 1.10
C GLU A 65 9.32 14.42 1.18
N PHE A 66 10.13 13.56 0.55
CA PHE A 66 11.58 13.74 0.45
C PHE A 66 11.97 14.94 -0.41
N ARG A 67 11.23 15.24 -1.48
CA ARG A 67 11.47 16.44 -2.30
C ARG A 67 11.12 17.74 -1.58
N ARG A 68 10.08 17.74 -0.73
CA ARG A 68 9.68 18.95 0.01
C ARG A 68 10.51 19.21 1.26
N ASN A 69 11.00 18.15 1.89
CA ASN A 69 11.82 18.24 3.10
C ASN A 69 13.12 17.45 2.86
N PRO A 70 14.05 17.98 2.04
CA PRO A 70 15.32 17.32 1.78
C PRO A 70 16.12 17.21 3.09
N LEU A 71 16.70 16.03 3.33
CA LEU A 71 17.43 15.74 4.58
C LEU A 71 18.63 16.67 4.79
N GLU A 72 19.24 17.12 3.69
CA GLU A 72 20.37 18.05 3.65
C GLU A 72 20.04 19.43 4.25
N GLU A 73 18.77 19.82 4.25
CA GLU A 73 18.30 21.10 4.80
C GLU A 73 17.77 20.98 6.24
N SER A 74 17.71 19.77 6.80
CA SER A 74 17.26 19.57 8.18
C SER A 74 18.41 19.69 9.18
N GLU A 75 18.22 20.44 10.27
CA GLU A 75 19.27 20.74 11.27
C GLU A 75 19.96 19.50 11.87
N ARG A 76 19.32 18.33 11.80
CA ARG A 76 19.84 17.06 12.32
C ARG A 76 19.92 15.92 11.30
N GLY A 77 19.56 16.15 10.03
CA GLY A 77 19.42 15.06 9.06
C GLY A 77 18.29 14.07 9.38
N GLU A 78 17.34 14.45 10.25
CA GLU A 78 16.29 13.56 10.76
C GLU A 78 15.12 13.48 9.79
N TRP A 79 14.61 12.27 9.56
CA TRP A 79 13.42 12.07 8.76
C TRP A 79 12.19 12.58 9.50
N THR A 80 11.27 13.22 8.79
CA THR A 80 9.97 13.56 9.38
C THR A 80 9.18 12.29 9.71
N GLY A 81 8.32 12.33 10.73
CA GLY A 81 7.46 11.18 11.07
C GLY A 81 6.59 10.72 9.90
N ARG A 82 6.24 11.64 8.99
CA ARG A 82 5.50 11.34 7.77
C ARG A 82 6.38 10.62 6.73
N GLN A 83 7.61 11.09 6.51
CA GLN A 83 8.58 10.40 5.65
C GLN A 83 8.83 8.96 6.14
N LEU A 84 9.08 8.78 7.45
CA LEU A 84 9.28 7.47 8.05
C LEU A 84 8.07 6.55 7.83
N PHE A 85 6.87 7.03 8.15
CA PHE A 85 5.65 6.24 8.03
C PHE A 85 5.43 5.74 6.60
N TYR A 86 5.40 6.64 5.60
CA TYR A 86 5.12 6.25 4.22
C TYR A 86 6.27 5.42 3.61
N THR A 87 7.52 5.64 4.05
CA THR A 87 8.65 4.80 3.61
C THR A 87 8.53 3.38 4.14
N ILE A 88 8.19 3.21 5.43
CA ILE A 88 7.99 1.88 6.02
C ILE A 88 6.85 1.14 5.30
N VAL A 89 5.72 1.82 5.10
CA VAL A 89 4.58 1.22 4.38
C VAL A 89 4.96 0.86 2.94
N PHE A 90 5.70 1.72 2.25
CA PHE A 90 6.18 1.46 0.88
C PHE A 90 7.07 0.21 0.83
N VAL A 91 8.06 0.10 1.71
CA VAL A 91 8.99 -1.04 1.76
C VAL A 91 8.23 -2.35 2.06
N LEU A 92 7.32 -2.33 3.03
CA LEU A 92 6.51 -3.50 3.36
C LEU A 92 5.60 -3.90 2.20
N ALA A 93 4.88 -2.93 1.61
CA ALA A 93 4.03 -3.18 0.45
C ALA A 93 4.84 -3.72 -0.75
N PHE A 94 6.06 -3.23 -0.95
CA PHE A 94 6.94 -3.68 -2.02
C PHE A 94 7.36 -5.13 -1.82
N MET A 95 7.81 -5.49 -0.61
CA MET A 95 8.17 -6.87 -0.30
C MET A 95 6.99 -7.83 -0.46
N VAL A 96 5.82 -7.46 0.04
CA VAL A 96 4.62 -8.28 -0.11
C VAL A 96 4.21 -8.38 -1.57
N ALA A 97 4.24 -7.28 -2.33
CA ALA A 97 3.89 -7.28 -3.75
C ALA A 97 4.83 -8.17 -4.59
N PHE A 98 6.13 -8.11 -4.29
CA PHE A 98 7.14 -8.91 -4.98
C PHE A 98 6.90 -10.42 -4.84
N LEU A 99 6.39 -10.85 -3.69
CA LEU A 99 6.07 -12.26 -3.45
C LEU A 99 4.66 -12.61 -3.92
N TYR A 100 3.68 -11.74 -3.68
CA TYR A 100 2.27 -12.03 -3.90
C TYR A 100 1.86 -11.92 -5.37
N LEU A 101 2.30 -10.89 -6.10
CA LEU A 101 1.86 -10.68 -7.49
C LEU A 101 2.24 -11.83 -8.43
N PRO A 102 3.45 -12.43 -8.37
CA PRO A 102 3.75 -13.62 -9.16
C PRO A 102 2.83 -14.80 -8.83
N THR A 103 2.49 -15.00 -7.55
CA THR A 103 1.59 -16.10 -7.15
C THR A 103 0.19 -15.94 -7.72
N VAL A 104 -0.32 -14.70 -7.79
CA VAL A 104 -1.63 -14.43 -8.41
C VAL A 104 -1.54 -14.59 -9.93
N TYR A 105 -0.51 -14.02 -10.55
CA TYR A 105 -0.36 -14.02 -12.00
C TYR A 105 -0.15 -15.44 -12.57
N PHE A 106 0.71 -16.26 -11.96
CA PHE A 106 0.95 -17.64 -12.42
C PHE A 106 -0.04 -18.66 -11.85
N GLY A 107 -0.74 -18.32 -10.76
CA GLY A 107 -1.73 -19.20 -10.15
C GLY A 107 -3.11 -19.12 -10.80
N PHE A 108 -3.48 -17.96 -11.33
CA PHE A 108 -4.80 -17.67 -11.88
C PHE A 108 -4.78 -17.03 -13.29
N GLY A 109 -3.61 -16.78 -13.88
CA GLY A 109 -3.44 -16.28 -15.25
C GLY A 109 -3.00 -17.37 -16.22
#